data_AF-A0A838IIJ0-F1
#
_entry.id   AF-A0A838IIJ0-F1
#
_cell.length_a   1.000
_cell.length_b   1.000
_cell.length_c   1.000
_cell.angle_alpha   90.00
_cell.angle_beta   90.00
_cell.angle_gamma   90.00
#
_symmetry.space_group_name_H-M   'P 1'
#
loop_
_entity.id
_entity.type
_entity.pdbx_description
1 polymer ?
#
loop_
_entity_poly.entity_id
_entity_poly.type
_entity_poly.pdbx_seq_one_letter_code
_entity_poly.pdbx_strand_id
1 'polypeptide(L)'
;MASSNSSSSERCNNNSQVEVSMLQWWWIVIALATVAVAIRFVRPGGAATNSLARALVQARATGEVAGLVIAIESSPLATRATLWDQTIGSLWGEYAREAATQLILEAAQRSDAAIVQYWMRRVIEVEPELAEEHFSEEFLAEHFRPEIAAACGRCGCR
;
A
#
# COMPACT_ATOMS: atom_id res chain seq x y z
N MET A 1 -57.84 47.67 -43.90
CA MET A 1 -57.89 46.45 -43.07
C MET A 1 -56.71 46.48 -42.14
N ALA A 2 -56.97 46.62 -40.84
CA ALA A 2 -55.98 46.77 -39.79
C ALA A 2 -55.60 45.40 -39.21
N SER A 3 -54.34 45.22 -38.83
CA SER A 3 -53.93 44.20 -37.87
C SER A 3 -52.64 44.64 -37.18
N SER A 4 -52.84 45.30 -36.04
CA SER A 4 -51.90 45.38 -34.94
C SER A 4 -51.90 44.04 -34.19
N ASN A 5 -50.73 43.47 -33.88
CA ASN A 5 -50.62 42.47 -32.82
C ASN A 5 -49.46 42.82 -31.89
N SER A 6 -49.85 42.94 -30.61
CA SER A 6 -49.13 43.44 -29.46
C SER A 6 -48.22 42.39 -28.82
N SER A 7 -47.09 42.86 -28.29
CA SER A 7 -46.30 42.16 -27.29
C SER A 7 -47.01 42.13 -25.93
N SER A 8 -46.94 41.03 -25.21
CA SER A 8 -46.93 40.93 -23.73
C SER A 8 -46.61 39.48 -23.37
N SER A 9 -45.39 39.15 -22.92
CA SER A 9 -44.92 39.32 -21.53
C SER A 9 -45.81 38.58 -20.53
N GLU A 10 -45.54 37.30 -20.31
CA GLU A 10 -45.87 36.66 -19.04
C GLU A 10 -44.86 35.58 -18.67
N ARG A 11 -44.44 35.69 -17.41
CA ARG A 11 -43.37 34.99 -16.72
C ARG A 11 -43.78 33.56 -16.42
N CYS A 12 -42.84 32.62 -16.57
CA CYS A 12 -42.75 31.44 -15.72
C CYS A 12 -41.28 31.21 -15.32
N ASN A 13 -40.78 32.08 -14.45
CA ASN A 13 -39.59 31.80 -13.64
C ASN A 13 -40.03 30.86 -12.51
N ASN A 14 -40.02 29.55 -12.76
CA ASN A 14 -40.23 28.53 -11.74
C ASN A 14 -38.96 28.40 -10.88
N ASN A 15 -38.74 29.39 -10.02
CA ASN A 15 -37.83 29.24 -8.90
C ASN A 15 -38.63 28.58 -7.77
N SER A 16 -38.71 27.25 -7.81
CA SER A 16 -39.20 26.45 -6.70
C SER A 16 -38.26 26.66 -5.51
N GLN A 17 -38.61 27.63 -4.68
CA GLN A 17 -38.13 27.78 -3.32
C GLN A 17 -38.45 26.47 -2.60
N VAL A 18 -37.45 25.58 -2.52
CA VAL A 18 -37.50 24.43 -1.65
C VAL A 18 -37.32 25.00 -0.25
N GLU A 19 -38.42 25.20 0.47
CA GLU A 19 -38.37 25.43 1.92
C GLU A 19 -37.88 24.14 2.58
N VAL A 20 -36.56 23.94 2.56
CA VAL A 20 -35.91 22.88 3.31
C VAL A 20 -36.07 23.27 4.77
N SER A 21 -37.09 22.69 5.42
CA SER A 21 -37.40 22.90 6.83
C SER A 21 -36.12 22.79 7.67
N MET A 22 -35.94 23.71 8.63
CA MET A 22 -34.71 23.86 9.40
C MET A 22 -34.28 22.54 10.08
N LEU A 23 -35.23 21.64 10.37
CA LEU A 23 -35.02 20.27 10.89
C LEU A 23 -34.35 19.29 9.89
N GLN A 24 -34.56 19.47 8.59
CA GLN A 24 -34.01 18.59 7.55
C GLN A 24 -32.51 18.83 7.31
N TRP A 25 -32.02 20.05 7.57
CA TRP A 25 -30.59 20.37 7.57
C TRP A 25 -29.82 19.65 8.69
N TRP A 26 -30.43 19.49 9.88
CA TRP A 26 -29.80 18.79 10.99
C TRP A 26 -29.56 17.31 10.71
N TRP A 27 -30.49 16.64 10.02
CA TRP A 27 -30.30 15.24 9.63
C TRP A 27 -29.17 15.03 8.63
N ILE A 28 -28.95 15.97 7.70
CA ILE A 28 -27.82 15.92 6.77
C ILE A 28 -26.50 16.07 7.52
N VAL A 29 -26.42 16.99 8.50
CA VAL A 29 -25.20 17.17 9.32
C VAL A 29 -24.92 15.95 10.19
N ILE A 30 -25.94 15.31 10.78
CA ILE A 30 -25.78 14.09 11.58
C ILE A 30 -25.38 12.90 10.68
N ALA A 31 -25.96 12.76 9.49
CA ALA A 31 -25.58 11.73 8.52
C ALA A 31 -24.13 11.91 8.03
N LEU A 32 -23.69 13.14 7.79
CA LEU A 32 -22.29 13.45 7.44
C LEU A 32 -21.34 13.17 8.60
N ALA A 33 -21.71 13.53 9.83
CA ALA A 33 -20.91 13.29 11.02
C ALA A 33 -20.75 11.79 11.31
N THR A 34 -21.80 11.00 11.14
CA THR A 34 -21.75 9.54 11.34
C THR A 34 -20.88 8.84 10.29
N VAL A 35 -20.94 9.25 9.03
CA VAL A 35 -20.05 8.73 7.98
C VAL A 35 -18.59 9.13 8.25
N ALA A 36 -18.32 10.37 8.67
CA ALA A 36 -16.96 10.81 8.99
C ALA A 36 -16.35 10.05 10.19
N VAL A 37 -17.16 9.77 11.23
CA VAL A 37 -16.73 8.98 12.39
C VAL A 37 -16.52 7.51 12.02
N ALA A 38 -17.40 6.93 11.18
CA ALA A 38 -17.23 5.57 10.68
C ALA A 38 -15.93 5.42 9.86
N ILE A 39 -15.60 6.39 9.00
CA ILE A 39 -14.34 6.39 8.24
C ILE A 39 -13.11 6.46 9.17
N ARG A 40 -13.22 7.14 10.31
CA ARG A 40 -12.14 7.27 11.30
C ARG A 40 -11.92 6.00 12.12
N PHE A 41 -12.98 5.22 12.39
CA PHE A 41 -12.88 3.93 13.08
C PHE A 41 -12.53 2.75 12.17
N VAL A 42 -12.77 2.85 10.86
CA VAL A 42 -12.42 1.80 9.87
C VAL A 42 -10.99 1.98 9.32
N ARG A 43 -10.20 2.94 9.82
CA ARG A 43 -8.79 3.10 9.46
C ARG A 43 -7.86 2.56 10.58
N PRO A 44 -7.58 1.25 10.65
CA PRO A 44 -6.65 0.68 11.63
C PRO A 44 -5.16 1.00 11.34
N GLY A 45 -4.84 2.09 10.62
CA GLY A 45 -3.55 2.26 9.96
C GLY A 45 -2.51 3.15 10.67
N GLY A 46 -2.90 4.07 11.55
CA GLY A 46 -1.98 5.15 11.97
C GLY A 46 -0.81 4.70 12.86
N ALA A 47 -1.00 3.69 13.72
CA ALA A 47 0.06 3.21 14.58
C ALA A 47 1.06 2.31 13.84
N ALA A 48 0.55 1.42 12.96
CA ALA A 48 1.37 0.48 12.19
C ALA A 48 2.23 1.18 11.12
N THR A 49 1.73 2.25 10.49
CA THR A 49 2.52 3.03 9.53
C THR A 49 3.69 3.74 10.21
N ASN A 50 3.48 4.25 11.43
CA ASN A 50 4.51 4.94 12.20
C ASN A 50 5.57 3.99 12.77
N SER A 51 5.21 2.73 13.06
CA SER A 51 6.20 1.72 13.45
C SER A 51 7.04 1.27 12.27
N LEU A 52 6.43 1.01 11.11
CA LEU A 52 7.15 0.58 9.90
C LEU A 52 8.12 1.66 9.42
N ALA A 53 7.67 2.92 9.35
CA ALA A 53 8.54 4.03 8.93
C ALA A 53 9.75 4.23 9.85
N ARG A 54 9.55 4.12 11.18
CA ARG A 54 10.66 4.20 12.14
C ARG A 54 11.62 3.02 12.01
N ALA A 55 11.08 1.80 11.89
CA ALA A 55 11.89 0.61 11.69
C ALA A 55 12.70 0.69 10.38
N LEU A 56 12.13 1.29 9.32
CA LEU A 56 12.83 1.49 8.06
C LEU A 56 14.01 2.47 8.20
N VAL A 57 13.81 3.58 8.91
CA VAL A 57 14.90 4.52 9.22
C VAL A 57 16.00 3.85 10.05
N GLN A 58 15.62 3.06 11.06
CA GLN A 58 16.58 2.32 11.89
C GLN A 58 17.35 1.28 11.09
N ALA A 59 16.67 0.48 10.26
CA ALA A 59 17.30 -0.53 9.42
C ALA A 59 18.33 0.07 8.45
N ARG A 60 18.05 1.26 7.90
CA ARG A 60 19.02 1.97 7.04
C ARG A 60 20.25 2.45 7.81
N ALA A 61 20.05 2.92 9.03
CA ALA A 61 21.14 3.45 9.84
C ALA A 61 22.01 2.36 10.47
N THR A 62 21.43 1.20 10.78
CA THR A 62 22.07 0.16 11.62
C THR A 62 22.23 -1.19 10.93
N GLY A 63 21.56 -1.40 9.80
CA GLY A 63 21.42 -2.73 9.18
C GLY A 63 20.38 -3.63 9.84
N GLU A 64 19.81 -3.24 10.99
CA GLU A 64 18.93 -4.11 11.77
C GLU A 64 17.51 -4.20 11.18
N VAL A 65 17.11 -5.39 10.75
CA VAL A 65 15.81 -5.62 10.08
C VAL A 65 14.69 -6.13 11.00
N ALA A 66 14.99 -6.50 12.25
CA ALA A 66 14.03 -7.15 13.15
C ALA A 66 12.74 -6.32 13.36
N GLY A 67 12.86 -5.00 13.51
CA GLY A 67 11.72 -4.11 13.64
C GLY A 67 10.80 -4.08 12.40
N LEU A 68 11.37 -4.26 11.20
CA LEU A 68 10.61 -4.35 9.96
C LEU A 68 9.84 -5.66 9.90
N VAL A 69 10.49 -6.78 10.23
CA VAL A 69 9.86 -8.11 10.27
C VAL A 69 8.65 -8.10 11.21
N ILE A 70 8.81 -7.57 12.43
CA ILE A 70 7.72 -7.48 13.42
C ILE A 70 6.56 -6.65 12.87
N ALA A 71 6.84 -5.50 12.24
CA ALA A 71 5.81 -4.63 11.69
C ALA A 71 5.05 -5.29 10.53
N ILE A 72 5.74 -6.00 9.64
CA ILE A 72 5.14 -6.70 8.50
C ILE A 72 4.31 -7.89 8.98
N GLU A 73 4.85 -8.73 9.87
CA GLU A 73 4.12 -9.90 10.39
C GLU A 73 2.92 -9.51 11.27
N SER A 74 2.94 -8.34 11.89
CA SER A 74 1.76 -7.81 12.61
C SER A 74 0.65 -7.31 11.67
N SER A 75 0.92 -7.19 10.37
CA SER A 75 -0.04 -6.71 9.38
C SER A 75 -0.95 -7.83 8.85
N PRO A 76 -2.15 -7.52 8.34
CA PRO A 76 -3.06 -8.53 7.76
C PRO A 76 -2.40 -9.33 6.64
N LEU A 77 -2.63 -10.65 6.61
CA LEU A 77 -2.02 -11.59 5.66
C LEU A 77 -2.15 -11.13 4.20
N ALA A 78 -3.33 -10.60 3.83
CA ALA A 78 -3.61 -10.10 2.48
C ALA A 78 -2.70 -8.94 2.03
N THR A 79 -2.05 -8.24 2.97
CA THR A 79 -1.17 -7.10 2.67
C THR A 79 0.31 -7.40 2.86
N ARG A 80 0.67 -8.52 3.51
CA ARG A 80 2.08 -8.82 3.87
C ARG A 80 2.99 -8.93 2.66
N ALA A 81 2.57 -9.64 1.61
CA ALA A 81 3.35 -9.77 0.39
C ALA A 81 3.69 -8.40 -0.23
N THR A 82 2.71 -7.49 -0.28
CA THR A 82 2.92 -6.11 -0.74
C THR A 82 3.85 -5.33 0.17
N LEU A 83 3.75 -5.51 1.50
CA LEU A 83 4.63 -4.84 2.45
C LEU A 83 6.08 -5.34 2.36
N TRP A 84 6.30 -6.65 2.19
CA TRP A 84 7.61 -7.21 1.90
C TRP A 84 8.21 -6.55 0.66
N ASP A 85 7.48 -6.54 -0.46
CA ASP A 85 7.93 -5.94 -1.71
C ASP A 85 8.31 -4.46 -1.57
N GLN A 86 7.41 -3.66 -0.98
CA GLN A 86 7.63 -2.22 -0.81
C GLN A 86 8.82 -1.93 0.11
N THR A 87 8.95 -2.69 1.20
CA THR A 87 10.02 -2.47 2.18
C THR A 87 11.38 -2.88 1.63
N ILE A 88 11.48 -4.07 1.00
CA ILE A 88 12.70 -4.53 0.32
C ILE A 88 13.05 -3.57 -0.81
N GLY A 89 12.08 -3.19 -1.65
CA GLY A 89 12.28 -2.27 -2.74
C GLY A 89 12.73 -0.88 -2.29
N SER A 90 12.28 -0.42 -1.12
CA SER A 90 12.72 0.84 -0.53
C SER A 90 14.18 0.77 -0.06
N LEU A 91 14.56 -0.28 0.69
CA LEU A 91 15.96 -0.48 1.11
C LEU A 91 16.88 -0.61 -0.11
N TRP A 92 16.45 -1.39 -1.11
CA TRP A 92 17.17 -1.57 -2.36
C TRP A 92 17.33 -0.27 -3.15
N GLY A 93 16.29 0.55 -3.24
CA GLY A 93 16.32 1.82 -3.96
C GLY A 93 17.23 2.87 -3.31
N GLU A 94 17.46 2.76 -2.01
CA GLU A 94 18.33 3.65 -1.24
C GLU A 94 19.73 3.07 -1.01
N TYR A 95 20.10 2.02 -1.74
CA TYR A 95 21.41 1.36 -1.66
C TYR A 95 21.74 0.72 -0.30
N ALA A 96 20.75 0.45 0.55
CA ALA A 96 20.93 -0.35 1.76
C ALA A 96 20.91 -1.85 1.41
N ARG A 97 21.91 -2.33 0.66
CA ARG A 97 21.94 -3.67 0.03
C ARG A 97 21.97 -4.81 1.04
N GLU A 98 22.78 -4.68 2.08
CA GLU A 98 22.95 -5.68 3.13
C GLU A 98 21.64 -5.82 3.93
N ALA A 99 21.06 -4.70 4.35
CA ALA A 99 19.77 -4.69 5.05
C ALA A 99 18.64 -5.26 4.18
N ALA A 100 18.61 -4.94 2.88
CA ALA A 100 17.64 -5.52 1.96
C ALA A 100 17.81 -7.05 1.85
N THR A 101 19.05 -7.53 1.76
CA THR A 101 19.38 -8.97 1.67
C THR A 101 19.00 -9.72 2.93
N GLN A 102 19.29 -9.16 4.11
CA GLN A 102 18.85 -9.73 5.39
C GLN A 102 17.31 -9.77 5.50
N LEU A 103 16.63 -8.71 5.04
CA LEU A 103 15.17 -8.69 5.03
C LEU A 103 14.59 -9.76 4.08
N ILE A 104 15.25 -10.05 2.96
CA ILE A 104 14.86 -11.11 2.02
C ILE A 104 15.02 -12.49 2.66
N LEU A 105 16.10 -12.75 3.42
CA LEU A 105 16.28 -14.00 4.18
C LEU A 105 15.12 -14.23 5.15
N GLU A 106 14.79 -13.21 5.94
CA GLU A 106 13.69 -13.26 6.91
C GLU A 106 12.35 -13.51 6.23
N ALA A 107 12.11 -12.86 5.07
CA ALA A 107 10.90 -13.03 4.28
C ALA A 107 10.77 -14.44 3.71
N ALA A 108 11.84 -15.03 3.17
CA ALA A 108 11.83 -16.36 2.55
C ALA A 108 11.50 -17.48 3.54
N GLN A 109 11.88 -17.32 4.81
CA GLN A 109 11.56 -18.27 5.87
C GLN A 109 10.10 -18.18 6.37
N ARG A 110 9.42 -17.04 6.13
CA ARG A 110 8.11 -16.73 6.72
C ARG A 110 6.99 -16.64 5.69
N SER A 111 7.34 -16.54 4.41
CA SER A 111 6.40 -16.22 3.34
C SER A 111 6.81 -16.89 2.04
N ASP A 112 5.89 -17.70 1.50
CA ASP A 112 5.98 -18.30 0.17
C ASP A 112 5.57 -17.34 -0.96
N ALA A 113 5.42 -16.04 -0.66
CA ALA A 113 5.01 -15.07 -1.66
C ALA A 113 6.01 -15.00 -2.81
N ALA A 114 5.52 -15.13 -4.03
CA ALA A 114 6.33 -15.17 -5.24
C ALA A 114 7.20 -13.91 -5.45
N ILE A 115 6.83 -12.78 -4.84
CA ILE A 115 7.64 -11.57 -4.84
C ILE A 115 8.97 -11.73 -4.10
N VAL A 116 9.05 -12.60 -3.10
CA VAL A 116 10.30 -12.93 -2.40
C VAL A 116 11.26 -13.65 -3.35
N GLN A 117 10.75 -14.56 -4.19
CA GLN A 117 11.54 -15.26 -5.21
C GLN A 117 12.14 -14.29 -6.23
N TYR A 118 11.36 -13.28 -6.66
CA TYR A 118 11.86 -12.21 -7.50
C TYR A 118 13.05 -11.47 -6.86
N TRP A 119 12.96 -11.13 -5.58
CA TRP A 119 14.01 -10.42 -4.85
C TRP A 119 15.25 -11.28 -4.59
N MET A 120 15.09 -12.57 -4.25
CA MET A 120 16.20 -13.52 -4.14
C MET A 120 16.99 -13.61 -5.44
N ARG A 121 16.30 -13.82 -6.57
CA ARG A 121 16.94 -13.80 -7.89
C ARG A 121 17.66 -12.48 -8.15
N ARG A 122 17.03 -11.35 -7.79
CA ARG A 122 17.62 -10.03 -8.01
C ARG A 122 18.93 -9.83 -7.25
N VAL A 123 19.04 -10.34 -6.02
CA VAL A 123 20.29 -10.33 -5.25
C VAL A 123 21.34 -11.18 -5.95
N ILE A 124 21.01 -12.42 -6.35
CA ILE A 124 21.93 -13.33 -7.05
C ILE A 124 22.46 -12.71 -8.35
N GLU A 125 21.60 -12.05 -9.14
CA GLU A 125 21.97 -11.48 -10.43
C GLU A 125 22.78 -10.17 -10.32
N VAL A 126 22.49 -9.34 -9.31
CA VAL A 126 23.04 -7.97 -9.23
C VAL A 126 24.16 -7.85 -8.21
N GLU A 127 24.07 -8.59 -7.11
CA GLU A 127 24.98 -8.52 -5.96
C GLU A 127 25.46 -9.94 -5.59
N PRO A 128 26.21 -10.63 -6.49
CA PRO A 128 26.58 -12.03 -6.30
C PRO A 128 27.45 -12.25 -5.05
N GLU A 129 28.29 -11.28 -4.67
CA GLU A 129 29.11 -11.35 -3.46
C GLU A 129 28.24 -11.41 -2.19
N LEU A 130 27.20 -10.57 -2.10
CA LEU A 130 26.24 -10.61 -0.99
C LEU A 130 25.40 -11.89 -1.03
N ALA A 131 25.07 -12.38 -2.22
CA ALA A 131 24.35 -13.64 -2.37
C ALA A 131 25.18 -14.81 -1.82
N GLU A 132 26.47 -14.90 -2.17
CA GLU A 132 27.37 -15.96 -1.68
C GLU A 132 27.57 -15.89 -0.15
N GLU A 133 27.64 -14.68 0.41
CA GLU A 133 27.79 -14.49 1.85
C GLU A 133 26.54 -14.91 2.64
N HIS A 134 25.34 -14.57 2.14
CA HIS A 134 24.10 -14.68 2.89
C HIS A 134 23.21 -15.86 2.48
N PHE A 135 23.24 -16.27 1.21
CA PHE A 135 22.39 -17.34 0.68
C PHE A 135 23.20 -18.63 0.56
N SER A 136 23.25 -19.41 1.64
CA SER A 136 23.89 -20.72 1.60
C SER A 136 23.23 -21.64 0.56
N GLU A 137 23.98 -22.62 0.05
CA GLU A 137 23.44 -23.59 -0.90
C GLU A 137 22.23 -24.34 -0.34
N GLU A 138 22.25 -24.70 0.95
CA GLU A 138 21.12 -25.32 1.65
C GLU A 138 19.89 -24.40 1.67
N PHE A 139 20.09 -23.12 2.00
CA PHE A 139 19.03 -22.13 2.00
C PHE A 139 18.41 -21.95 0.62
N LEU A 140 19.23 -21.85 -0.43
CA LEU A 140 18.75 -21.74 -1.81
C LEU A 140 17.99 -23.01 -2.23
N ALA A 141 18.48 -24.20 -1.89
CA ALA A 141 17.79 -25.45 -2.22
C ALA A 141 16.41 -25.54 -1.54
N GLU A 142 16.29 -25.06 -0.31
CA GLU A 142 15.03 -25.08 0.44
C GLU A 142 14.05 -24.01 -0.06
N HIS A 143 14.50 -22.77 -0.14
CA HIS A 143 13.63 -21.60 -0.31
C HIS A 143 13.59 -21.03 -1.73
N PHE A 144 14.60 -21.25 -2.58
CA PHE A 144 14.62 -20.67 -3.92
C PHE A 144 13.91 -21.55 -4.95
N ARG A 145 12.97 -20.96 -5.68
CA ARG A 145 12.20 -21.57 -6.77
C ARG A 145 12.45 -20.78 -8.07
N PRO A 146 13.47 -21.13 -8.86
CA PRO A 146 13.90 -20.31 -10.01
C PRO A 146 12.79 -20.15 -11.06
N GLU A 147 11.91 -21.13 -11.22
CA GLU A 147 10.75 -21.09 -12.11
C GLU A 147 9.70 -20.03 -11.70
N ILE A 148 9.49 -19.85 -10.39
CA ILE A 148 8.59 -18.81 -9.87
C ILE A 148 9.24 -17.45 -10.04
N ALA A 149 10.53 -17.34 -9.72
CA ALA A 149 11.28 -16.11 -9.92
C ALA A 149 11.20 -15.66 -11.40
N ALA A 150 11.40 -16.58 -12.35
CA ALA A 150 11.30 -16.35 -13.80
C ALA A 150 9.96 -15.73 -14.22
N ALA A 151 8.85 -16.22 -13.66
CA ALA A 151 7.50 -15.75 -13.98
C ALA A 151 7.13 -14.40 -13.35
N CYS A 152 7.84 -14.00 -12.29
CA CYS A 152 7.58 -12.76 -11.56
C CYS A 152 8.43 -11.59 -12.07
N GLY A 153 7.76 -10.52 -12.49
CA GLY A 153 8.36 -9.22 -12.75
C GLY A 153 7.98 -8.20 -11.67
N ARG A 154 8.49 -6.97 -11.81
CA ARG A 154 8.22 -5.87 -10.86
C ARG A 154 6.73 -5.48 -10.78
N CYS A 155 5.92 -5.87 -11.77
CA CYS A 155 4.48 -5.61 -11.82
C CYS A 155 3.63 -6.82 -11.39
N GLY A 156 4.24 -7.83 -10.76
CA GLY A 156 3.60 -9.08 -10.35
C GLY A 156 3.99 -10.27 -11.21
N CYS A 157 3.44 -11.43 -10.84
CA CYS A 157 3.65 -12.70 -11.53
C CYS A 157 2.50 -12.91 -12.52
N ARG A 158 2.82 -13.34 -13.74
CA ARG A 158 1.85 -13.73 -14.77
C ARG A 158 1.66 -15.23 -14.83
#